data_AF-A0A519SXY1-F1
#
_entry.id   AF-A0A519SXY1-F1
#
_cell.length_a   1.000
_cell.length_b   1.000
_cell.length_c   1.000
_cell.angle_alpha   90.00
_cell.angle_beta   90.00
_cell.angle_gamma   90.00
#
_symmetry.space_group_name_H-M   'P 1'
#
loop_
_entity.id
_entity.type
_entity.pdbx_description
1 polymer ?
#
loop_
_entity_poly.entity_id
_entity_poly.type
_entity_poly.pdbx_seq_one_letter_code
_entity_poly.pdbx_strand_id
1 'polypeptide(L)'
;MLDNVKPKEATAIINSLLGGVVPKLGVQHITVGRSPEIAAVVQALEEVKNGHSLVKFWIGDFGSGKSFMLHLLNTVALKQKFVVANADFTPDNRLYANDGKAVALYAAIMDNIAIQTKPEGGALATLLEKWIEQVVSKVALEEAIPLTDIRDPAHLPKVQAAIMATIQELTDVGGFDFGTVVMKYYEGYITDNELLRRNALKWLKGEYRTKTEARQDLGVREVIND
;
A
#
# COMPACT_ATOMS: atom_id res chain seq x y z
N MET A 1 -34.68 0.27 1.16
CA MET A 1 -34.67 1.72 0.83
C MET A 1 -33.60 1.88 -0.23
N LEU A 2 -33.91 2.51 -1.37
CA LEU A 2 -32.88 2.85 -2.36
C LEU A 2 -32.05 3.97 -1.75
N ASP A 3 -30.82 3.65 -1.32
CA ASP A 3 -29.88 4.66 -0.86
C ASP A 3 -29.63 5.64 -2.00
N ASN A 4 -29.83 6.95 -1.73
CA ASN A 4 -29.64 7.99 -2.73
C ASN A 4 -28.21 7.91 -3.30
N VAL A 5 -28.09 7.52 -4.57
CA VAL A 5 -26.82 7.53 -5.30
C VAL A 5 -26.33 8.97 -5.36
N LYS A 6 -25.12 9.23 -4.84
CA LYS A 6 -24.56 10.59 -4.85
C LYS A 6 -24.38 11.06 -6.30
N PRO A 7 -24.61 12.35 -6.64
CA PRO A 7 -24.48 12.84 -8.01
C PRO A 7 -23.13 12.52 -8.66
N LYS A 8 -22.03 12.64 -7.91
CA LYS A 8 -20.68 12.29 -8.36
C LYS A 8 -20.55 10.80 -8.73
N GLU A 9 -21.16 9.92 -7.93
CA GLU A 9 -21.17 8.47 -8.21
C GLU A 9 -22.00 8.18 -9.46
N ALA A 10 -23.17 8.79 -9.59
CA ALA A 10 -24.03 8.65 -10.77
C ALA A 10 -23.31 9.09 -12.06
N THR A 11 -22.65 10.25 -12.06
CA THR A 11 -21.87 10.72 -13.20
C THR A 11 -20.73 9.77 -13.56
N ALA A 12 -20.00 9.26 -12.56
CA ALA A 12 -18.92 8.31 -12.79
C ALA A 12 -19.44 6.99 -13.40
N ILE A 13 -20.56 6.47 -12.90
CA ILE A 13 -21.20 5.26 -13.45
C ILE A 13 -21.58 5.49 -14.91
N ILE A 14 -22.30 6.56 -15.22
CA ILE A 14 -22.77 6.85 -16.59
C ILE A 14 -21.59 6.97 -17.56
N ASN A 15 -20.55 7.73 -17.21
CA ASN A 15 -19.39 7.94 -18.07
C ASN A 15 -18.63 6.64 -18.35
N SER A 16 -18.45 5.79 -17.34
CA SER A 16 -17.79 4.50 -17.51
C SER A 16 -18.60 3.55 -18.40
N LEU A 17 -19.92 3.48 -18.21
CA LEU A 17 -20.79 2.64 -19.02
C LEU A 17 -20.83 3.09 -20.49
N LEU A 18 -20.90 4.41 -20.75
CA LEU A 18 -20.82 4.96 -22.10
C LEU A 18 -19.49 4.61 -22.80
N GLY A 19 -18.40 4.55 -22.03
CA GLY A 19 -17.07 4.15 -22.52
C GLY A 19 -16.84 2.64 -22.61
N GLY A 20 -17.82 1.81 -22.23
CA GLY A 20 -17.66 0.35 -22.21
C GLY A 20 -16.68 -0.16 -21.14
N VAL A 21 -16.42 0.63 -20.09
CA VAL A 21 -15.50 0.29 -19.00
C VAL A 21 -16.25 0.15 -17.67
N VAL A 22 -15.64 -0.56 -16.73
CA VAL A 22 -16.21 -0.73 -15.39
C VAL A 22 -16.10 0.58 -14.59
N PRO A 23 -17.18 1.05 -13.94
CA PRO A 23 -17.09 2.20 -13.05
C PRO A 23 -16.14 1.96 -11.88
N LYS A 24 -15.19 2.87 -11.67
CA LYS A 24 -14.32 2.86 -10.48
C LYS A 24 -15.07 3.24 -9.20
N LEU A 25 -16.13 4.04 -9.34
CA LEU A 25 -16.93 4.56 -8.24
C LEU A 25 -18.39 4.14 -8.44
N GLY A 26 -19.05 3.72 -7.36
CA GLY A 26 -20.49 3.38 -7.40
C GLY A 26 -20.81 2.02 -8.02
N VAL A 27 -19.82 1.15 -8.23
CA VAL A 27 -20.01 -0.19 -8.82
C VAL A 27 -21.04 -1.04 -8.06
N GLN A 28 -21.18 -0.83 -6.76
CA GLN A 28 -22.16 -1.51 -5.91
C GLN A 28 -23.61 -1.24 -6.33
N HIS A 29 -23.90 -0.08 -6.94
CA HIS A 29 -25.25 0.32 -7.33
C HIS A 29 -25.75 -0.39 -8.58
N ILE A 30 -24.84 -0.96 -9.37
CA ILE A 30 -25.14 -1.67 -10.62
C ILE A 30 -24.83 -3.16 -10.53
N THR A 31 -24.45 -3.65 -9.35
CA THR A 31 -24.14 -5.07 -9.14
C THR A 31 -25.43 -5.88 -9.04
N VAL A 32 -25.64 -6.84 -9.94
CA VAL A 32 -26.85 -7.68 -9.98
C VAL A 32 -26.44 -9.15 -10.03
N GLY A 33 -27.11 -10.00 -9.21
CA GLY A 33 -27.00 -11.45 -9.32
C GLY A 33 -25.66 -12.07 -8.88
N ARG A 34 -24.85 -11.34 -8.10
CA ARG A 34 -23.52 -11.77 -7.63
C ARG A 34 -23.43 -12.01 -6.12
N SER A 35 -24.58 -12.22 -5.46
CA SER A 35 -24.61 -12.41 -4.01
C SER A 35 -23.75 -13.59 -3.52
N PRO A 36 -23.74 -14.77 -4.18
CA PRO A 36 -22.89 -15.88 -3.77
C PRO A 36 -21.39 -15.55 -3.87
N GLU A 37 -20.97 -14.91 -4.95
CA GLU A 37 -19.59 -14.50 -5.18
C GLU A 37 -19.11 -13.48 -4.15
N ILE A 38 -19.94 -12.47 -3.85
CA ILE A 38 -19.66 -11.47 -2.82
C ILE A 38 -19.53 -12.13 -1.45
N ALA A 39 -20.45 -13.04 -1.10
CA ALA A 39 -20.41 -13.75 0.17
C ALA A 39 -19.11 -14.56 0.33
N ALA A 40 -18.68 -15.27 -0.73
CA ALA A 40 -17.44 -16.03 -0.73
C ALA A 40 -16.17 -15.16 -0.58
N VAL A 41 -16.23 -13.89 -1.00
CA VAL A 41 -15.13 -12.94 -0.84
C VAL A 41 -15.15 -12.32 0.54
N VAL A 42 -16.32 -11.95 1.05
CA VAL A 42 -16.47 -11.45 2.42
C VAL A 42 -15.98 -12.50 3.43
N GLN A 43 -16.32 -13.76 3.22
CA GLN A 43 -15.80 -14.85 4.05
C GLN A 43 -14.26 -14.95 3.96
N ALA A 44 -13.69 -14.86 2.76
CA ALA A 44 -12.23 -14.91 2.60
C ALA A 44 -11.53 -13.73 3.30
N LEU A 45 -12.11 -12.54 3.26
CA LEU A 45 -11.58 -11.39 3.99
C LEU A 45 -11.65 -11.62 5.51
N GLU A 46 -12.72 -12.23 6.03
CA GLU A 46 -12.79 -12.56 7.45
C GLU A 46 -11.77 -13.64 7.85
N GLU A 47 -11.53 -14.64 7.01
CA GLU A 47 -10.46 -15.61 7.22
C GLU A 47 -9.09 -14.91 7.26
N VAL A 48 -8.80 -13.99 6.34
CA VAL A 48 -7.54 -13.22 6.34
C VAL A 48 -7.39 -12.37 7.60
N LYS A 49 -8.47 -11.75 8.06
CA LYS A 49 -8.49 -10.97 9.31
C LYS A 49 -8.17 -11.82 10.55
N ASN A 50 -8.45 -13.12 10.50
CA ASN A 50 -8.12 -14.09 11.56
C ASN A 50 -6.71 -14.68 11.42
N GLY A 51 -5.87 -14.14 10.53
CA GLY A 51 -4.46 -14.52 10.39
C GLY A 51 -4.18 -15.56 9.30
N HIS A 52 -5.18 -15.89 8.46
CA HIS A 52 -4.98 -16.81 7.34
C HIS A 52 -4.41 -16.09 6.10
N SER A 53 -3.67 -16.83 5.27
CA SER A 53 -3.22 -16.38 3.95
C SER A 53 -3.94 -17.18 2.87
N LEU A 54 -4.50 -16.49 1.88
CA LEU A 54 -5.33 -17.10 0.83
C LEU A 54 -4.89 -16.63 -0.56
N VAL A 55 -4.98 -17.54 -1.53
CA VAL A 55 -4.85 -17.22 -2.96
C VAL A 55 -6.09 -17.76 -3.67
N LYS A 56 -6.73 -16.91 -4.49
CA LYS A 56 -7.92 -17.28 -5.27
C LYS A 56 -7.70 -16.94 -6.74
N PHE A 57 -8.11 -17.85 -7.62
CA PHE A 57 -8.07 -17.65 -9.06
C PHE A 57 -9.48 -17.42 -9.60
N TRP A 58 -9.66 -16.33 -10.34
CA TRP A 58 -10.93 -16.01 -11.00
C TRP A 58 -10.85 -16.35 -12.49
N ILE A 59 -11.45 -17.46 -12.89
CA ILE A 59 -11.35 -18.01 -14.25
C ILE A 59 -12.70 -17.88 -14.97
N GLY A 60 -12.66 -17.54 -16.25
CA GLY A 60 -13.84 -17.45 -17.10
C GLY A 60 -13.53 -16.74 -18.41
N ASP A 61 -14.47 -16.77 -19.35
CA ASP A 61 -14.28 -16.23 -20.71
C ASP A 61 -14.13 -14.71 -20.73
N PHE A 62 -13.65 -14.16 -21.86
CA PHE A 62 -13.67 -12.72 -22.08
C PHE A 62 -15.10 -12.18 -21.99
N GLY A 63 -15.29 -11.03 -21.34
CA GLY A 63 -16.63 -10.46 -21.13
C GLY A 63 -17.46 -11.09 -20.00
N SER A 64 -16.99 -12.15 -19.32
CA SER A 64 -17.73 -12.79 -18.20
C SER A 64 -17.83 -11.95 -16.91
N GLY A 65 -17.30 -10.72 -16.91
CA GLY A 65 -17.34 -9.80 -15.76
C GLY A 65 -16.21 -9.97 -14.75
N LYS A 66 -15.07 -10.58 -15.12
CA LYS A 66 -13.92 -10.77 -14.22
C LYS A 66 -13.36 -9.44 -13.69
N SER A 67 -13.08 -8.47 -14.58
CA SER A 67 -12.58 -7.15 -14.19
C SER A 67 -13.59 -6.39 -13.33
N PHE A 68 -14.88 -6.53 -13.65
CA PHE A 68 -15.96 -5.99 -12.82
C PHE A 68 -15.91 -6.57 -11.41
N MET A 69 -15.76 -7.89 -11.29
CA MET A 69 -15.67 -8.55 -10.01
C MET A 69 -14.46 -8.08 -9.22
N LEU A 70 -13.26 -8.04 -9.82
CA LEU A 70 -12.05 -7.56 -9.14
C LEU A 70 -12.23 -6.13 -8.58
N HIS A 71 -12.86 -5.23 -9.35
CA HIS A 71 -13.19 -3.89 -8.86
C HIS A 71 -14.20 -3.89 -7.70
N LEU A 72 -15.21 -4.75 -7.75
CA LEU A 72 -16.14 -4.93 -6.66
C LEU A 72 -15.44 -5.46 -5.40
N LEU A 73 -14.52 -6.42 -5.54
CA LEU A 73 -13.77 -6.99 -4.42
C LEU A 73 -12.91 -5.92 -3.75
N ASN A 74 -12.23 -5.10 -4.54
CA ASN A 74 -11.45 -3.97 -4.04
C ASN A 74 -12.32 -3.00 -3.24
N THR A 75 -13.51 -2.68 -3.76
CA THR A 75 -14.46 -1.79 -3.07
C THR A 75 -14.89 -2.38 -1.73
N VAL A 76 -15.18 -3.69 -1.66
CA VAL A 76 -15.55 -4.37 -0.42
C VAL A 76 -14.38 -4.41 0.57
N ALA A 77 -13.18 -4.78 0.13
CA ALA A 77 -11.99 -4.84 0.96
C ALA A 77 -11.63 -3.47 1.56
N LEU A 78 -11.65 -2.40 0.75
CA LEU A 78 -11.42 -1.03 1.20
C LEU A 78 -12.48 -0.57 2.23
N LYS A 79 -13.75 -0.94 2.05
CA LYS A 79 -14.81 -0.66 3.04
C LYS A 79 -14.58 -1.38 4.36
N GLN A 80 -13.98 -2.56 4.33
CA GLN A 80 -13.55 -3.32 5.51
C GLN A 80 -12.18 -2.89 6.06
N LYS A 81 -11.62 -1.78 5.56
CA LYS A 81 -10.34 -1.18 6.00
C LYS A 81 -9.10 -2.03 5.71
N PHE A 82 -9.18 -2.94 4.73
CA PHE A 82 -7.98 -3.57 4.18
C PHE A 82 -7.13 -2.56 3.40
N VAL A 83 -5.82 -2.80 3.39
CA VAL A 83 -4.90 -2.22 2.42
C VAL A 83 -4.99 -3.07 1.16
N VAL A 84 -5.20 -2.44 0.01
CA VAL A 84 -5.40 -3.13 -1.28
C VAL A 84 -4.38 -2.59 -2.27
N ALA A 85 -3.79 -3.45 -3.10
CA ALA A 85 -2.99 -3.03 -4.25
C ALA A 85 -3.46 -3.80 -5.49
N ASN A 86 -3.44 -3.14 -6.64
CA ASN A 86 -3.77 -3.74 -7.93
C ASN A 86 -2.59 -3.61 -8.87
N ALA A 87 -2.37 -4.63 -9.69
CA ALA A 87 -1.41 -4.57 -10.78
C ALA A 87 -1.89 -5.45 -11.93
N ASP A 88 -1.65 -4.98 -13.15
CA ASP A 88 -1.93 -5.74 -14.36
C ASP A 88 -0.66 -6.47 -14.80
N PHE A 89 -0.81 -7.75 -15.11
CA PHE A 89 0.25 -8.51 -15.76
C PHE A 89 0.28 -8.20 -17.25
N THR A 90 1.41 -7.72 -17.71
CA THR A 90 1.68 -7.39 -19.11
C THR A 90 3.04 -8.00 -19.50
N PRO A 91 3.41 -8.01 -20.79
CA PRO A 91 4.76 -8.40 -21.19
C PRO A 91 5.88 -7.60 -20.50
N ASP A 92 5.57 -6.39 -20.02
CA ASP A 92 6.49 -5.46 -19.36
C ASP A 92 6.35 -5.43 -17.82
N ASN A 93 5.27 -5.98 -17.27
CA ASN A 93 5.03 -6.12 -15.83
C ASN A 93 4.69 -7.58 -15.52
N ARG A 94 5.68 -8.37 -15.07
CA ARG A 94 5.52 -9.82 -14.87
C ARG A 94 6.24 -10.30 -13.63
N LEU A 95 5.75 -11.40 -13.06
CA LEU A 95 6.24 -11.93 -11.77
C LEU A 95 7.71 -12.32 -11.77
N TYR A 96 8.28 -12.68 -12.92
CA TYR A 96 9.66 -13.11 -13.04
C TYR A 96 10.29 -12.54 -14.31
N ALA A 97 11.45 -11.94 -14.15
CA ALA A 97 12.22 -11.27 -15.18
C ALA A 97 13.68 -11.11 -14.73
N ASN A 98 14.54 -10.68 -15.63
CA ASN A 98 15.91 -10.25 -15.32
C ASN A 98 16.28 -8.97 -16.09
N ASP A 99 15.27 -8.31 -16.67
CA ASP A 99 15.35 -7.15 -17.55
C ASP A 99 14.62 -5.93 -16.97
N GLY A 100 14.35 -5.93 -15.65
CA GLY A 100 13.71 -4.85 -14.90
C GLY A 100 12.18 -4.95 -14.85
N LYS A 101 11.60 -6.02 -15.39
CA LYS A 101 10.13 -6.16 -15.50
C LYS A 101 9.47 -6.71 -14.25
N ALA A 102 10.21 -7.39 -13.38
CA ALA A 102 9.69 -7.85 -12.10
C ALA A 102 9.69 -6.71 -11.08
N VAL A 103 10.76 -5.91 -11.05
CA VAL A 103 10.81 -4.67 -10.26
C VAL A 103 9.80 -3.64 -10.77
N ALA A 104 9.51 -3.58 -12.07
CA ALA A 104 8.43 -2.73 -12.60
C ALA A 104 7.05 -3.14 -12.05
N LEU A 105 6.77 -4.44 -11.97
CA LEU A 105 5.57 -4.95 -11.33
C LEU A 105 5.54 -4.63 -9.82
N TYR A 106 6.68 -4.78 -9.12
CA TYR A 106 6.80 -4.40 -7.72
C TYR A 106 6.48 -2.92 -7.51
N ALA A 107 7.10 -2.03 -8.30
CA ALA A 107 6.85 -0.59 -8.25
C ALA A 107 5.37 -0.27 -8.49
N ALA A 108 4.74 -0.90 -9.49
CA ALA A 108 3.32 -0.73 -9.76
C ALA A 108 2.44 -1.16 -8.57
N ILE A 109 2.76 -2.27 -7.90
CA ILE A 109 2.06 -2.70 -6.68
C ILE A 109 2.21 -1.64 -5.59
N MET A 110 3.42 -1.16 -5.33
CA MET A 110 3.71 -0.17 -4.29
C MET A 110 3.03 1.18 -4.56
N ASP A 111 3.00 1.62 -5.83
CA ASP A 111 2.28 2.82 -6.26
C ASP A 111 0.77 2.69 -6.14
N ASN A 112 0.24 1.49 -6.40
CA ASN A 112 -1.20 1.23 -6.36
C ASN A 112 -1.72 0.83 -4.97
N ILE A 113 -0.89 0.91 -3.91
CA ILE A 113 -1.35 0.74 -2.53
C ILE A 113 -2.44 1.77 -2.24
N ALA A 114 -3.63 1.27 -1.92
CA ALA A 114 -4.84 2.02 -1.66
C ALA A 114 -5.40 1.68 -0.28
N ILE A 115 -6.03 2.69 0.32
CA ILE A 115 -6.75 2.59 1.60
C ILE A 115 -8.11 3.27 1.46
N GLN A 116 -9.01 3.06 2.42
CA GLN A 116 -10.37 3.59 2.39
C GLN A 116 -10.43 5.11 2.11
N THR A 117 -9.49 5.90 2.66
CA THR A 117 -9.43 7.35 2.48
C THR A 117 -8.69 7.80 1.21
N LYS A 118 -7.98 6.87 0.54
CA LYS A 118 -7.22 7.12 -0.69
C LYS A 118 -7.34 5.91 -1.63
N PRO A 119 -8.54 5.70 -2.24
CA PRO A 119 -8.84 4.48 -3.00
C PRO A 119 -8.17 4.41 -4.38
N GLU A 120 -7.65 5.53 -4.90
CA GLU A 120 -6.99 5.62 -6.21
C GLU A 120 -5.50 5.20 -6.19
N GLY A 121 -4.96 4.80 -5.04
CA GLY A 121 -3.55 4.45 -4.88
C GLY A 121 -2.69 5.53 -4.20
N GLY A 122 -1.39 5.26 -4.10
CA GLY A 122 -0.39 6.16 -3.52
C GLY A 122 -0.52 6.34 -2.00
N ALA A 123 -1.08 5.38 -1.28
CA ALA A 123 -1.31 5.45 0.16
C ALA A 123 -0.11 4.99 1.00
N LEU A 124 0.98 4.54 0.37
CA LEU A 124 2.19 4.07 1.07
C LEU A 124 2.73 5.09 2.08
N ALA A 125 2.89 6.36 1.67
CA ALA A 125 3.37 7.42 2.55
C ALA A 125 2.44 7.61 3.76
N THR A 126 1.12 7.68 3.53
CA THR A 126 0.13 7.84 4.60
C THR A 126 0.13 6.67 5.59
N LEU A 127 0.32 5.43 5.09
CA LEU A 127 0.44 4.26 5.96
C LEU A 127 1.73 4.30 6.79
N LEU A 128 2.84 4.68 6.15
CA LEU A 128 4.14 4.79 6.80
C LEU A 128 4.14 5.86 7.89
N GLU A 129 3.63 7.06 7.59
CA GLU A 129 3.48 8.16 8.54
C GLU A 129 2.62 7.74 9.74
N LYS A 130 1.45 7.13 9.48
CA LYS A 130 0.56 6.67 10.55
C LYS A 130 1.21 5.61 11.43
N TRP A 131 1.95 4.67 10.85
CA TRP A 131 2.67 3.67 11.63
C TRP A 131 3.81 4.29 12.44
N ILE A 132 4.58 5.21 11.85
CA ILE A 132 5.63 5.96 12.56
C ILE A 132 5.04 6.75 13.73
N GLU A 133 3.89 7.40 13.57
CA GLU A 133 3.20 8.11 14.65
C GLU A 133 2.82 7.18 15.81
N GLN A 134 2.44 5.94 15.51
CA GLN A 134 2.18 4.92 16.54
C GLN A 134 3.47 4.54 17.29
N VAL A 135 4.58 4.35 16.57
CA VAL A 135 5.89 4.07 17.17
C VAL A 135 6.35 5.23 18.05
N VAL A 136 6.27 6.47 17.54
CA VAL A 136 6.61 7.70 18.30
C VAL A 136 5.77 7.80 19.58
N SER A 137 4.47 7.57 19.48
CA SER A 137 3.57 7.63 20.63
C SER A 137 3.89 6.54 21.67
N LYS A 138 4.24 5.33 21.22
CA LYS A 138 4.68 4.23 22.09
C LYS A 138 5.97 4.59 22.83
N VAL A 139 6.98 5.09 22.12
CA VAL A 139 8.27 5.49 22.71
C VAL A 139 8.10 6.64 23.70
N ALA A 140 7.27 7.64 23.37
CA ALA A 140 6.97 8.74 24.28
C ALA A 140 6.40 8.24 25.62
N LEU A 141 5.50 7.26 25.57
CA LEU A 141 4.90 6.67 26.76
C LEU A 141 5.90 5.82 27.56
N GLU A 142 6.69 4.98 26.90
CA GLU A 142 7.67 4.10 27.54
C GLU A 142 8.81 4.90 28.22
N GLU A 143 9.22 6.01 27.62
CA GLU A 143 10.31 6.86 28.10
C GLU A 143 9.83 8.03 28.98
N ALA A 144 8.52 8.12 29.24
CA ALA A 144 7.87 9.22 29.96
C ALA A 144 8.19 10.62 29.41
N ILE A 145 8.28 10.74 28.07
CA ILE A 145 8.52 11.99 27.34
C ILE A 145 7.17 12.56 26.88
N PRO A 146 6.89 13.86 27.08
CA PRO A 146 5.70 14.48 26.52
C PRO A 146 5.63 14.33 24.99
N LEU A 147 4.43 14.09 24.42
CA LEU A 147 4.25 13.97 22.97
C LEU A 147 4.65 15.24 22.19
N THR A 148 4.66 16.40 22.85
CA THR A 148 5.15 17.66 22.27
C THR A 148 6.66 17.66 22.08
N ASP A 149 7.38 16.90 22.91
CA ASP A 149 8.83 16.99 23.03
C ASP A 149 9.51 15.84 22.30
N ILE A 150 8.84 14.68 22.16
CA ILE A 150 9.40 13.48 21.50
C ILE A 150 9.88 13.71 20.05
N ARG A 151 9.38 14.77 19.40
CA ARG A 151 9.77 15.16 18.04
C ARG A 151 11.07 15.97 17.99
N ASP A 152 11.62 16.36 19.15
CA ASP A 152 12.93 17.00 19.24
C ASP A 152 14.02 16.07 18.68
N PRO A 153 14.96 16.58 17.84
CA PRO A 153 16.10 15.82 17.35
C PRO A 153 16.90 15.06 18.43
N ALA A 154 16.88 15.51 19.70
CA ALA A 154 17.50 14.81 20.83
C ALA A 154 16.91 13.40 21.09
N HIS A 155 15.65 13.17 20.70
CA HIS A 155 14.95 11.89 20.89
C HIS A 155 14.91 11.03 19.63
N LEU A 156 15.40 11.55 18.50
CA LEU A 156 15.52 10.83 17.24
C LEU A 156 16.17 9.43 17.41
N PRO A 157 17.28 9.25 18.15
CA PRO A 157 17.89 7.93 18.33
C PRO A 157 16.97 6.92 19.04
N LYS A 158 16.12 7.37 19.97
CA LYS A 158 15.19 6.49 20.71
C LYS A 158 14.11 5.94 19.79
N VAL A 159 13.52 6.79 18.96
CA VAL A 159 12.50 6.38 17.99
C VAL A 159 13.10 5.50 16.89
N GLN A 160 14.30 5.85 16.40
CA GLN A 160 15.02 5.00 15.44
C GLN A 160 15.30 3.60 15.98
N ALA A 161 15.73 3.49 17.25
CA ALA A 161 15.93 2.19 17.89
C ALA A 161 14.63 1.38 17.95
N ALA A 162 13.49 2.01 18.29
CA ALA A 162 12.19 1.34 18.33
C ALA A 162 11.69 0.90 16.93
N ILE A 163 11.90 1.73 15.91
CA ILE A 163 11.63 1.39 14.51
C ILE A 163 12.44 0.14 14.12
N MET A 164 13.75 0.16 14.39
CA MET A 164 14.64 -0.94 14.03
C MET A 164 14.28 -2.24 14.76
N ALA A 165 13.99 -2.17 16.06
CA ALA A 165 13.55 -3.31 16.85
C ALA A 165 12.27 -3.94 16.28
N THR A 166 11.27 -3.12 15.96
CA THR A 166 10.00 -3.60 15.37
C THR A 166 10.23 -4.28 14.01
N ILE A 167 11.16 -3.77 13.20
CA ILE A 167 11.47 -4.36 11.88
C ILE A 167 12.23 -5.68 12.01
N GLN A 168 13.14 -5.79 12.98
CA GLN A 168 13.87 -7.02 13.25
C GLN A 168 12.96 -8.16 13.74
N GLU A 169 11.83 -7.86 14.38
CA GLU A 169 10.83 -8.88 14.75
C GLU A 169 10.11 -9.47 13.53
N LEU A 170 10.10 -8.78 12.38
CA LEU A 170 9.31 -9.16 11.20
C LEU A 170 10.11 -9.94 10.15
N THR A 171 11.44 -9.79 10.11
CA THR A 171 12.26 -10.32 9.02
C THR A 171 13.66 -10.72 9.48
N ASP A 172 14.03 -11.96 9.15
CA ASP A 172 15.39 -12.48 9.34
C ASP A 172 16.36 -12.06 8.21
N VAL A 173 15.85 -11.59 7.05
CA VAL A 173 16.64 -11.32 5.84
C VAL A 173 16.27 -9.97 5.22
N GLY A 174 17.26 -9.09 5.04
CA GLY A 174 17.07 -7.77 4.41
C GLY A 174 16.44 -6.71 5.32
N GLY A 175 16.12 -7.04 6.57
CA GLY A 175 15.51 -6.11 7.54
C GLY A 175 16.37 -4.88 7.85
N PHE A 176 17.70 -4.95 7.70
CA PHE A 176 18.58 -3.82 8.03
C PHE A 176 18.47 -2.65 7.05
N ASP A 177 18.54 -2.89 5.73
CA ASP A 177 18.43 -1.82 4.73
C ASP A 177 17.00 -1.26 4.74
N PHE A 178 15.97 -2.11 4.84
CA PHE A 178 14.58 -1.67 5.00
C PHE A 178 14.41 -0.79 6.25
N GLY A 179 14.93 -1.23 7.40
CA GLY A 179 14.91 -0.44 8.63
C GLY A 179 15.64 0.89 8.51
N THR A 180 16.80 0.89 7.85
CA THR A 180 17.55 2.12 7.56
C THR A 180 16.72 3.09 6.72
N VAL A 181 16.04 2.62 5.67
CA VAL A 181 15.18 3.46 4.84
C VAL A 181 14.01 4.05 5.62
N VAL A 182 13.35 3.25 6.47
CA VAL A 182 12.25 3.74 7.31
C VAL A 182 12.74 4.76 8.34
N MET A 183 13.90 4.53 8.96
CA MET A 183 14.55 5.50 9.86
C MET A 183 14.91 6.80 9.14
N LYS A 184 15.40 6.73 7.89
CA LYS A 184 15.70 7.90 7.05
C LYS A 184 14.43 8.66 6.67
N TYR A 185 13.33 7.97 6.39
CA TYR A 185 12.03 8.60 6.18
C TYR A 185 11.57 9.37 7.43
N TYR A 186 11.67 8.76 8.61
CA TYR A 186 11.35 9.42 9.88
C TYR A 186 12.24 10.64 10.15
N GLU A 187 13.55 10.51 9.97
CA GLU A 187 14.51 11.62 10.07
C GLU A 187 14.11 12.77 9.15
N GLY A 188 13.73 12.47 7.90
CA GLY A 188 13.25 13.48 6.97
C GLY A 188 11.93 14.12 7.39
N TYR A 189 11.04 13.37 8.05
CA TYR A 189 9.78 13.89 8.57
C TYR A 189 9.98 14.91 9.70
N ILE A 190 10.86 14.62 10.67
CA ILE A 190 11.09 15.52 11.81
C ILE A 190 12.00 16.71 11.50
N THR A 191 12.86 16.58 10.49
CA THR A 191 13.77 17.67 10.05
C THR A 191 13.21 18.50 8.90
N ASP A 192 11.98 18.22 8.46
CA ASP A 192 11.35 18.83 7.27
C ASP A 192 12.19 18.69 5.99
N ASN A 193 12.95 17.60 5.89
CA ASN A 193 13.79 17.29 4.74
C ASN A 193 13.00 16.45 3.72
N GLU A 194 12.27 17.17 2.85
CA GLU A 194 11.47 16.59 1.76
C GLU A 194 12.26 15.67 0.83
N LEU A 195 13.52 16.02 0.54
CA LEU A 195 14.38 15.22 -0.33
C LEU A 195 14.64 13.85 0.28
N LEU A 196 14.94 13.80 1.58
CA LEU A 196 15.20 12.55 2.29
C LEU A 196 13.95 11.66 2.35
N ARG A 197 12.77 12.24 2.59
CA ARG A 197 11.50 11.50 2.56
C ARG A 197 11.22 10.93 1.17
N ARG A 198 11.42 11.73 0.13
CA ARG A 198 11.23 11.30 -1.26
C ARG A 198 12.20 10.18 -1.64
N ASN A 199 13.47 10.30 -1.26
CA ASN A 199 14.49 9.27 -1.52
C ASN A 199 14.13 7.97 -0.80
N ALA A 200 13.69 8.04 0.46
CA ALA A 200 13.24 6.84 1.18
C ALA A 200 12.03 6.17 0.52
N LEU A 201 11.02 6.95 0.10
CA LEU A 201 9.88 6.41 -0.66
C LEU A 201 10.31 5.80 -2.00
N LYS A 202 11.24 6.44 -2.72
CA LYS A 202 11.81 5.93 -3.97
C LYS A 202 12.44 4.55 -3.77
N TRP A 203 13.13 4.33 -2.64
CA TRP A 203 13.67 3.01 -2.30
C TRP A 203 12.58 2.00 -1.97
N LEU A 204 11.60 2.38 -1.15
CA LEU A 204 10.47 1.50 -0.80
C LEU A 204 9.62 1.09 -2.00
N LYS A 205 9.65 1.87 -3.08
CA LYS A 205 8.97 1.56 -4.35
C LYS A 205 9.84 0.79 -5.35
N GLY A 206 11.11 0.55 -5.05
CA GLY A 206 12.03 -0.10 -5.99
C GLY A 206 12.40 0.75 -7.20
N GLU A 207 12.38 2.07 -7.07
CA GLU A 207 12.64 3.01 -8.17
C GLU A 207 14.14 3.39 -8.33
N TYR A 208 15.02 2.87 -7.47
CA TYR A 208 16.47 3.04 -7.62
C TYR A 208 17.04 2.09 -8.67
N ARG A 209 17.82 2.63 -9.61
CA ARG A 209 18.46 1.82 -10.67
C ARG A 209 19.81 1.25 -10.26
N THR A 210 20.51 1.90 -9.32
CA THR A 210 21.85 1.50 -8.92
C THR A 210 22.03 1.55 -7.41
N LYS A 211 22.85 0.62 -6.89
CA LYS A 211 23.27 0.60 -5.48
C LYS A 211 24.05 1.87 -5.09
N THR A 212 24.81 2.42 -6.03
CA THR A 212 25.60 3.65 -5.80
C THR A 212 24.70 4.84 -5.47
N GLU A 213 23.62 5.02 -6.23
CA GLU A 213 22.66 6.10 -6.03
C GLU A 213 21.93 5.95 -4.68
N ALA A 214 21.44 4.75 -4.37
CA ALA A 214 20.79 4.47 -3.09
C ALA A 214 21.74 4.66 -1.90
N ARG A 215 23.02 4.28 -2.04
CA ARG A 215 24.04 4.49 -1.02
C ARG A 215 24.34 5.97 -0.80
N GLN A 216 24.39 6.77 -1.86
CA GLN A 216 24.61 8.21 -1.76
C GLN A 216 23.44 8.91 -1.08
N ASP A 217 22.21 8.53 -1.42
CA ASP A 217 21.00 9.19 -0.93
C ASP A 217 20.59 8.75 0.48
N LEU A 218 20.78 7.47 0.81
CA LEU A 218 20.21 6.83 2.01
C LEU A 218 21.22 6.06 2.86
N GLY A 219 22.43 5.80 2.33
CA GLY A 219 23.45 5.01 3.02
C GLY A 219 23.24 3.49 2.99
N VAL A 220 22.26 3.00 2.24
CA VAL A 220 21.92 1.57 2.11
C VAL A 220 22.78 0.87 1.06
N ARG A 221 22.95 -0.45 1.19
CA ARG A 221 23.83 -1.23 0.30
C ARG A 221 23.09 -1.91 -0.83
N GLU A 222 21.87 -2.36 -0.56
CA GLU A 222 21.03 -3.05 -1.53
C GLU A 222 19.91 -2.15 -2.07
N VAL A 223 19.38 -2.54 -3.22
CA VAL A 223 18.18 -1.95 -3.83
C VAL A 223 17.25 -3.09 -4.19
N ILE A 224 15.96 -2.81 -4.28
CA ILE A 224 14.97 -3.78 -4.74
C ILE A 224 15.17 -3.97 -6.25
N ASN A 225 15.38 -5.21 -6.67
CA ASN A 225 15.62 -5.60 -8.05
C ASN A 225 14.92 -6.93 -8.39
N ASP A 226 15.01 -7.31 -9.68
CA ASP A 226 14.59 -8.62 -10.21
C ASP A 226 15.35 -9.80 -9.56
#